data_AF-A0A368H6X7-F1
#
_entry.id   AF-A0A368H6X7-F1
#
_cell.length_a   1.000
_cell.length_b   1.000
_cell.length_c   1.000
_cell.angle_alpha   90.00
_cell.angle_beta   90.00
_cell.angle_gamma   90.00
#
_symmetry.space_group_name_H-M   'P 1'
#
loop_
_entity.id
_entity.type
_entity.pdbx_description
1 polymer ?
#
loop_
_entity_poly.entity_id
_entity_poly.type
_entity_poly.pdbx_seq_one_letter_code
_entity_poly.pdbx_strand_id
1 'polypeptide(L)'
;MYRQSVLFVALSLAVEAAGPSWGAWGEWGAACTACTGAASRGRTRVCIPGDDSSWCSGSRLEEEICLDCTAQWTEWTVGTVCSDNCGFCGKFNRTRECTNAAGCPAPTCVGDSSDQNTPPCDTGNVCNFPKPSCCLGTKAVDMVAKRFYCKTA
;
A
#
# COMPACT_ATOMS: atom_id res chain seq x y z
N MET A 1 38.92 11.47 75.74
CA MET A 1 38.62 11.58 74.30
C MET A 1 38.43 10.18 73.73
N TYR A 2 37.19 9.72 73.56
CA TYR A 2 36.87 8.79 72.46
C TYR A 2 35.40 8.98 72.08
N ARG A 3 35.20 9.26 70.80
CA ARG A 3 33.95 9.69 70.18
C ARG A 3 32.97 8.52 70.16
N GLN A 4 31.79 8.69 70.74
CA GLN A 4 30.64 7.83 70.43
C GLN A 4 30.11 8.23 69.06
N SER A 5 30.47 7.45 68.04
CA SER A 5 29.90 7.57 66.70
C SER A 5 28.49 7.01 66.72
N VAL A 6 27.48 7.88 66.79
CA VAL A 6 26.08 7.50 66.62
C VAL A 6 25.82 7.29 65.13
N LEU A 7 25.75 6.04 64.69
CA LEU A 7 25.32 5.67 63.35
C LEU A 7 23.79 5.79 63.27
N PHE A 8 23.29 6.85 62.65
CA PHE A 8 21.90 6.94 62.23
C PHE A 8 21.71 6.12 60.95
N VAL A 9 21.11 4.93 61.09
CA VAL A 9 20.66 4.14 59.95
C VAL A 9 19.36 4.76 59.45
N ALA A 10 19.44 5.57 58.39
CA ALA A 10 18.28 6.04 57.67
C ALA A 10 17.65 4.85 56.93
N LEU A 11 16.57 4.31 57.50
CA LEU A 11 15.75 3.31 56.83
C LEU A 11 14.94 4.01 55.73
N SER A 12 15.53 4.16 54.55
CA SER A 12 14.82 4.62 53.36
C SER A 12 13.83 3.53 52.92
N LEU A 13 12.57 3.68 53.31
CA LEU A 13 11.46 2.98 52.65
C LEU A 13 11.34 3.60 51.25
N ALA A 14 12.01 3.01 50.26
CA ALA A 14 11.65 3.27 48.87
C ALA A 14 10.27 2.63 48.66
N VAL A 15 9.21 3.44 48.79
CA VAL A 15 7.93 3.09 48.16
C VAL A 15 8.17 3.17 46.66
N GLU A 16 8.28 2.01 46.03
CA GLU A 16 8.24 1.90 44.58
C GLU A 16 6.82 2.29 44.16
N ALA A 17 6.63 3.53 43.71
CA ALA A 17 5.35 3.98 43.16
C ALA A 17 5.00 3.10 41.96
N ALA A 18 3.81 2.52 41.97
CA ALA A 18 3.38 1.68 40.88
C ALA A 18 3.08 2.58 39.66
N GLY A 19 3.72 2.27 38.54
CA GLY A 19 3.46 2.93 37.26
C GLY A 19 2.07 2.56 36.70
N PRO A 20 1.62 3.26 35.64
CA PRO A 20 0.31 3.02 35.06
C PRO A 20 0.29 1.64 34.39
N SER A 21 -0.83 0.94 34.50
CA SER A 21 -0.95 -0.42 33.99
C SER A 21 -2.24 -0.62 33.21
N TRP A 22 -2.17 -1.50 32.22
CA TRP A 22 -3.36 -1.90 31.47
C TRP A 22 -4.13 -2.98 32.23
N GLY A 23 -5.44 -2.77 32.41
CA GLY A 23 -6.35 -3.84 32.77
C GLY A 23 -6.44 -4.90 31.67
N ALA A 24 -7.09 -6.02 31.99
CA ALA A 24 -7.36 -7.06 31.00
C ALA A 24 -8.16 -6.49 29.81
N TRP A 25 -7.92 -7.04 28.63
CA TRP A 25 -8.80 -6.82 27.49
C TRP A 25 -10.18 -7.39 27.79
N GLY A 26 -11.22 -6.62 27.49
CA GLY A 26 -12.58 -7.12 27.44
C GLY A 26 -12.77 -8.12 26.29
N GLU A 27 -13.93 -8.76 26.30
CA GLU A 27 -14.32 -9.68 25.23
C GLU A 27 -14.35 -8.98 23.87
N TRP A 28 -14.04 -9.73 22.84
CA TRP A 28 -14.29 -9.28 21.48
C TRP A 28 -15.78 -9.05 21.26
N GLY A 29 -16.10 -8.01 20.50
CA GLY A 29 -17.44 -7.87 19.92
C GLY A 29 -17.85 -9.14 19.16
N ALA A 30 -19.15 -9.30 18.94
CA ALA A 30 -19.69 -10.44 18.21
C ALA A 30 -18.96 -10.64 16.88
N ALA A 31 -18.83 -11.90 16.45
CA ALA A 31 -18.28 -12.20 15.13
C ALA A 31 -19.05 -11.42 14.06
N CYS A 32 -18.37 -10.88 13.05
CA CYS A 32 -19.02 -10.05 12.04
C CYS A 32 -20.15 -10.77 11.29
N THR A 33 -20.11 -12.10 11.21
CA THR A 33 -21.19 -12.93 10.67
C THR A 33 -22.51 -12.84 11.46
N ALA A 34 -22.47 -12.40 12.72
CA ALA A 34 -23.66 -12.22 13.55
C ALA A 34 -24.45 -10.95 13.21
N CYS A 35 -23.83 -9.99 12.51
CA CYS A 35 -24.45 -8.71 12.16
C CYS A 35 -24.28 -8.44 10.66
N THR A 36 -25.37 -8.50 9.91
CA THR A 36 -25.36 -8.22 8.46
C THR A 36 -24.77 -6.84 8.18
N GLY A 37 -23.68 -6.79 7.40
CA GLY A 37 -22.99 -5.54 7.05
C GLY A 37 -21.90 -5.09 8.03
N ALA A 38 -21.60 -5.86 9.08
CA ALA A 38 -20.46 -5.58 9.94
C ALA A 38 -19.14 -5.82 9.18
N ALA A 39 -18.29 -4.79 9.11
CA ALA A 39 -16.98 -4.85 8.45
C ALA A 39 -15.85 -5.23 9.42
N SER A 40 -16.01 -4.93 10.70
CA SER A 40 -15.00 -5.10 11.74
C SER A 40 -15.64 -5.42 13.09
N ARG A 41 -14.82 -5.92 14.02
CA ARG A 41 -15.17 -6.04 15.43
C ARG A 41 -14.04 -5.48 16.28
N GLY A 42 -14.37 -5.07 17.49
CA GLY A 42 -13.39 -4.49 18.42
C GLY A 42 -13.54 -5.00 19.84
N ARG A 43 -12.52 -4.74 20.65
CA ARG A 43 -12.52 -4.91 22.10
C ARG A 43 -11.87 -3.72 22.77
N THR A 44 -12.15 -3.54 24.05
CA THR A 44 -11.64 -2.42 24.83
C THR A 44 -10.91 -2.89 26.07
N ARG A 45 -10.01 -2.06 26.59
CA ARG A 45 -9.39 -2.23 27.90
C ARG A 45 -9.40 -0.92 28.65
N VAL A 46 -9.26 -0.99 29.97
CA VAL A 46 -9.21 0.18 30.84
C VAL A 46 -7.77 0.42 31.26
N CYS A 47 -7.33 1.68 31.22
CA CYS A 47 -6.07 2.07 31.83
C CYS A 47 -6.29 2.31 33.32
N ILE A 48 -5.43 1.70 34.14
CA ILE A 48 -5.34 1.93 35.57
C ILE A 48 -4.22 2.97 35.77
N PRO A 49 -4.54 4.21 36.21
CA PRO A 49 -3.53 5.24 36.43
C PRO A 49 -2.49 4.80 37.47
N GLY A 50 -1.25 5.26 37.31
CA GLY A 50 -0.21 5.08 38.31
C GLY A 50 -0.46 5.93 39.56
N ASP A 51 0.26 5.64 40.64
CA ASP A 51 0.13 6.40 41.89
C ASP A 51 0.51 7.89 41.72
N ASP A 52 1.34 8.18 40.72
CA ASP A 52 1.74 9.51 40.27
C ASP A 52 0.74 10.18 39.32
N SER A 53 -0.45 9.59 39.14
CA SER A 53 -1.46 10.01 38.15
C SER A 53 -0.98 9.94 36.70
N SER A 54 0.06 9.16 36.42
CA SER A 54 0.47 8.86 35.06
C SER A 54 -0.56 8.01 34.33
N TRP A 55 -0.55 8.11 33.00
CA TRP A 55 -1.48 7.41 32.11
C TRP A 55 -0.74 6.38 31.25
N CYS A 56 -1.46 5.32 30.89
CA CYS A 56 -0.96 4.27 30.02
C CYS A 56 -0.70 4.82 28.61
N SER A 57 0.40 4.38 28.01
CA SER A 57 0.69 4.66 26.60
C SER A 57 0.09 3.58 25.69
N GLY A 58 -0.46 3.99 24.54
CA GLY A 58 -1.11 3.13 23.56
C GLY A 58 -2.64 3.24 23.55
N SER A 59 -3.29 2.50 22.65
CA SER A 59 -4.74 2.56 22.48
C SER A 59 -5.49 1.76 23.55
N ARG A 60 -6.67 2.27 23.94
CA ARG A 60 -7.68 1.57 24.75
C ARG A 60 -8.63 0.70 23.91
N LEU A 61 -8.60 0.88 22.60
CA LEU A 61 -9.43 0.21 21.61
C LEU A 61 -8.53 -0.62 20.70
N GLU A 62 -8.92 -1.87 20.49
CA GLU A 62 -8.36 -2.75 19.47
C GLU A 62 -9.48 -3.16 18.52
N GLU A 63 -9.19 -3.16 17.23
CA GLU A 63 -10.15 -3.44 16.17
C GLU A 63 -9.51 -4.38 15.15
N GLU A 64 -10.30 -5.31 14.62
CA GLU A 64 -9.91 -6.17 13.51
C GLU A 64 -10.99 -6.17 12.43
N ILE A 65 -10.54 -6.18 11.18
CA ILE A 65 -11.41 -6.24 10.01
C ILE A 65 -11.76 -7.70 9.73
N CYS A 66 -13.04 -7.97 9.54
CA CYS A 66 -13.55 -9.30 9.21
C CYS A 66 -13.70 -9.52 7.70
N LEU A 67 -13.72 -8.44 6.92
CA LEU A 67 -13.84 -8.51 5.47
C LEU A 67 -12.57 -9.10 4.86
N ASP A 68 -12.75 -9.85 3.76
CA ASP A 68 -11.62 -10.18 2.90
C ASP A 68 -11.18 -8.90 2.15
N CYS A 69 -10.11 -8.30 2.65
CA CYS A 69 -9.53 -7.08 2.09
C CYS A 69 -8.41 -7.36 1.09
N THR A 70 -8.38 -8.55 0.49
CA THR A 70 -7.44 -8.88 -0.57
C THR A 70 -7.53 -7.85 -1.70
N ALA A 71 -6.42 -7.16 -1.93
CA ALA A 71 -6.29 -6.18 -3.00
C ALA A 71 -6.07 -6.88 -4.33
N GLN A 72 -6.78 -6.43 -5.36
CA GLN A 72 -6.69 -6.97 -6.71
C GLN A 72 -6.62 -5.84 -7.73
N TRP A 73 -5.85 -6.11 -8.79
CA TRP A 73 -5.82 -5.24 -9.96
C TRP A 73 -7.10 -5.42 -10.78
N THR A 74 -7.67 -4.30 -11.24
CA THR A 74 -8.65 -4.34 -12.33
C THR A 74 -7.97 -4.79 -13.62
N GLU A 75 -8.80 -5.11 -14.62
CA GLU A 75 -8.32 -5.26 -15.98
C GLU A 75 -7.63 -3.99 -16.48
N TRP A 76 -6.64 -4.19 -17.36
CA TRP A 76 -5.94 -3.09 -18.00
C TRP A 76 -6.88 -2.35 -18.96
N THR A 77 -6.99 -1.04 -18.78
CA THR A 77 -7.67 -0.15 -19.69
C THR A 77 -6.66 0.47 -20.64
N VAL A 78 -6.82 0.26 -21.94
CA VAL A 78 -5.93 0.84 -22.96
C VAL A 78 -6.42 2.22 -23.34
N GLY A 79 -5.55 3.22 -23.23
CA GLY A 79 -5.82 4.58 -23.66
C GLY A 79 -5.91 4.71 -25.17
N THR A 80 -6.47 5.83 -25.62
CA THR A 80 -6.69 6.11 -27.05
C THR A 80 -5.62 7.00 -27.67
N VAL A 81 -4.83 7.67 -26.83
CA VAL A 81 -3.77 8.56 -27.28
C VAL A 81 -2.51 7.75 -27.52
N CYS A 82 -1.98 7.86 -28.73
CA CYS A 82 -0.69 7.27 -29.02
C CYS A 82 0.45 8.26 -28.77
N SER A 83 1.57 7.74 -28.25
CA SER A 83 2.77 8.53 -27.99
C SER A 83 3.52 9.01 -29.24
N ASP A 84 3.35 8.32 -30.37
CA ASP A 84 3.92 8.71 -31.66
C ASP A 84 3.04 8.15 -32.79
N ASN A 85 3.12 8.72 -33.98
CA ASN A 85 2.27 8.32 -35.11
C ASN A 85 3.08 7.84 -36.32
N CYS A 86 4.37 7.52 -36.11
CA CYS A 86 5.26 7.04 -37.14
C CYS A 86 6.31 6.06 -36.60
N GLY A 87 6.85 5.27 -37.51
CA GLY A 87 8.02 4.42 -37.32
C GLY A 87 7.81 3.20 -36.45
N PHE A 88 6.57 2.76 -36.25
CA PHE A 88 6.20 1.67 -35.34
C PHE A 88 6.75 1.91 -33.92
N CYS A 89 6.85 3.19 -33.54
CA CYS A 89 7.40 3.66 -32.26
C CYS A 89 6.29 3.91 -31.24
N GLY A 90 5.13 4.34 -31.72
CA GLY A 90 4.06 4.83 -30.86
C GLY A 90 3.40 3.70 -30.09
N LYS A 91 3.15 3.90 -28.80
CA LYS A 91 2.43 2.94 -27.96
C LYS A 91 1.25 3.61 -27.28
N PHE A 92 0.25 2.81 -26.94
CA PHE A 92 -0.82 3.27 -26.07
C PHE A 92 -0.36 3.13 -24.61
N ASN A 93 -0.69 4.13 -23.79
CA ASN A 93 -0.61 3.96 -22.36
C ASN A 93 -1.78 3.08 -21.92
N ARG A 94 -1.53 2.10 -21.05
CA ARG A 94 -2.61 1.36 -20.38
C ARG A 94 -2.51 1.57 -18.88
N THR A 95 -3.67 1.66 -18.24
CA THR A 95 -3.80 1.89 -16.80
C THR A 95 -4.67 0.83 -16.16
N ARG A 96 -4.50 0.62 -14.86
CA ARG A 96 -5.32 -0.27 -14.05
C ARG A 96 -5.44 0.32 -12.65
N GLU A 97 -6.49 -0.08 -11.94
CA GLU A 97 -6.76 0.37 -10.58
C GLU A 97 -6.56 -0.78 -9.59
N CYS A 98 -6.02 -0.46 -8.42
CA CYS A 98 -5.93 -1.41 -7.32
C CYS A 98 -7.18 -1.26 -6.47
N THR A 99 -7.94 -2.33 -6.31
CA THR A 99 -9.26 -2.31 -5.64
C THR A 99 -9.36 -3.45 -4.63
N ASN A 100 -10.24 -3.32 -3.64
CA ASN A 100 -10.62 -4.37 -2.70
C ASN A 100 -12.11 -4.22 -2.32
N ALA A 101 -12.59 -5.08 -1.43
CA ALA A 101 -13.96 -4.99 -0.95
C ALA A 101 -14.26 -3.64 -0.30
N ALA A 102 -15.46 -3.10 -0.56
CA ALA A 102 -15.91 -1.86 0.09
C ALA A 102 -15.90 -2.02 1.62
N GLY A 103 -15.44 -0.99 2.33
CA GLY A 103 -15.27 -1.02 3.79
C GLY A 103 -13.88 -1.47 4.26
N CYS A 104 -13.02 -1.92 3.34
CA CYS A 104 -11.62 -2.17 3.64
C CYS A 104 -10.77 -0.89 3.64
N PRO A 105 -9.59 -0.91 4.30
CA PRO A 105 -8.57 0.12 4.14
C PRO A 105 -8.13 0.25 2.68
N ALA A 106 -7.41 1.33 2.38
CA ALA A 106 -6.85 1.57 1.06
C ALA A 106 -6.07 0.35 0.55
N PRO A 107 -6.41 -0.21 -0.63
CA PRO A 107 -5.78 -1.42 -1.14
C PRO A 107 -4.33 -1.13 -1.53
N THR A 108 -3.47 -2.13 -1.34
CA THR A 108 -2.06 -2.07 -1.75
C THR A 108 -1.78 -3.24 -2.70
N CYS A 109 -1.38 -2.92 -3.92
CA CYS A 109 -1.00 -3.89 -4.94
C CYS A 109 0.47 -3.74 -5.31
N VAL A 110 1.15 -4.84 -5.62
CA VAL A 110 2.54 -4.82 -6.09
C VAL A 110 2.58 -4.58 -7.60
N GLY A 111 3.49 -3.70 -8.03
CA GLY A 111 3.73 -3.34 -9.43
C GLY A 111 3.06 -2.02 -9.84
N ASP A 112 3.29 -1.62 -11.08
CA ASP A 112 2.85 -0.31 -11.57
C ASP A 112 1.35 -0.28 -11.93
N SER A 113 0.72 0.88 -11.75
CA SER A 113 -0.66 1.13 -12.17
C SER A 113 -0.78 1.60 -13.63
N SER A 114 0.33 1.89 -14.28
CA SER A 114 0.38 2.33 -15.68
C SER A 114 1.63 1.83 -16.40
N ASP A 115 1.50 1.39 -17.65
CA ASP A 115 2.62 1.05 -18.51
C ASP A 115 2.30 1.29 -20.01
N GLN A 116 3.28 1.05 -20.88
CA GLN A 116 3.11 1.05 -22.34
C GLN A 116 3.40 -0.33 -22.96
N ASN A 117 2.99 -1.40 -22.31
CA ASN A 117 3.16 -2.75 -22.83
C ASN A 117 1.99 -3.10 -23.79
N THR A 118 1.97 -2.39 -24.91
CA THR A 118 1.05 -2.60 -26.02
C THR A 118 1.83 -2.80 -27.32
N PRO A 119 1.21 -3.42 -28.34
CA PRO A 119 1.73 -3.34 -29.70
C PRO A 119 1.86 -1.87 -30.15
N PRO A 120 2.69 -1.58 -31.18
CA PRO A 120 2.71 -0.27 -31.79
C PRO A 120 1.33 0.15 -32.27
N CYS A 121 0.96 1.41 -32.03
CA CYS A 121 -0.32 1.97 -32.44
C CYS A 121 -0.34 2.33 -33.94
N ASP A 122 0.82 2.64 -34.51
CA ASP A 122 0.95 3.06 -35.89
C ASP A 122 1.30 1.85 -36.78
N THR A 123 0.65 1.76 -37.94
CA THR A 123 0.67 0.54 -38.77
C THR A 123 1.20 0.76 -40.19
N GLY A 124 2.00 1.80 -40.43
CA GLY A 124 2.58 2.02 -41.77
C GLY A 124 3.13 3.41 -42.08
N ASN A 125 3.14 4.33 -41.12
CA ASN A 125 3.73 5.66 -41.32
C ASN A 125 5.24 5.60 -41.08
N VAL A 126 6.02 6.16 -42.01
CA VAL A 126 7.47 6.31 -41.83
C VAL A 126 7.75 7.65 -41.19
N CYS A 127 8.62 7.68 -40.18
CA CYS A 127 9.08 8.96 -39.63
C CYS A 127 10.02 9.66 -40.61
N ASN A 128 9.84 10.98 -40.73
CA ASN A 128 10.77 11.84 -41.43
C ASN A 128 11.97 12.20 -40.54
N PHE A 129 13.10 12.51 -41.16
CA PHE A 129 14.29 13.02 -40.47
C PHE A 129 13.92 14.21 -39.57
N PRO A 130 14.42 14.30 -38.32
CA PRO A 130 15.51 13.49 -37.74
C PRO A 130 15.09 12.21 -37.02
N LYS A 131 13.80 11.86 -36.99
CA LYS A 131 13.35 10.63 -36.32
C LYS A 131 13.67 9.39 -37.16
N PRO A 132 14.09 8.27 -36.54
CA PRO A 132 14.34 7.03 -37.26
C PRO A 132 13.04 6.45 -37.82
N SER A 133 13.11 5.83 -38.99
CA SER A 133 11.96 5.20 -39.64
C SER A 133 11.41 3.97 -38.92
N CYS A 134 12.17 3.38 -38.00
CA CYS A 134 11.77 2.24 -37.18
C CYS A 134 12.34 2.41 -35.77
N CYS A 135 11.50 2.21 -34.74
CA CYS A 135 11.97 2.19 -33.34
C CYS A 135 12.90 0.99 -33.09
N LEU A 136 12.48 -0.16 -33.61
CA LEU A 136 13.15 -1.44 -33.48
C LEU A 136 13.29 -2.07 -34.87
N GLY A 137 14.49 -2.56 -35.17
CA GLY A 137 14.79 -3.22 -36.44
C GLY A 137 15.05 -2.26 -37.60
N THR A 138 14.84 -2.73 -38.82
CA THR A 138 15.14 -2.00 -40.06
C THR A 138 13.90 -1.79 -40.91
N LYS A 139 13.85 -0.68 -41.65
CA LYS A 139 12.75 -0.40 -42.57
C LYS A 139 12.74 -1.43 -43.70
N ALA A 140 11.58 -2.00 -43.96
CA ALA A 140 11.34 -2.94 -45.04
C ALA A 140 10.06 -2.54 -45.81
N VAL A 141 9.96 -3.04 -47.05
CA VAL A 141 8.84 -2.75 -47.94
C VAL A 141 8.07 -4.04 -48.19
N ASP A 142 6.76 -4.00 -47.96
CA ASP A 142 5.83 -5.02 -48.40
C ASP A 142 5.25 -4.57 -49.75
N MET A 143 5.74 -5.19 -50.84
CA MET A 143 5.32 -4.86 -52.20
C MET A 143 3.87 -5.27 -52.49
N VAL A 144 3.33 -6.26 -51.78
CA VAL A 144 1.96 -6.77 -51.99
C VAL A 144 0.97 -5.85 -51.30
N ALA A 145 1.22 -5.54 -50.02
CA ALA A 145 0.38 -4.63 -49.25
C ALA A 145 0.68 -3.14 -49.51
N LYS A 146 1.68 -2.84 -50.36
CA LYS A 146 2.13 -1.47 -50.71
C LYS A 146 2.38 -0.59 -49.48
N ARG A 147 3.02 -1.17 -48.46
CA ARG A 147 3.29 -0.48 -47.18
C ARG A 147 4.71 -0.68 -46.69
N PHE A 148 5.14 0.23 -45.83
CA PHE A 148 6.36 0.05 -45.04
C PHE A 148 6.07 -0.71 -43.76
N TYR A 149 7.03 -1.50 -43.30
CA TYR A 149 7.00 -2.16 -42.00
C TYR A 149 8.40 -2.21 -41.41
N CYS A 150 8.48 -2.44 -40.09
CA CYS A 150 9.75 -2.62 -39.40
C CYS A 150 10.03 -4.12 -39.23
N LYS A 151 11.11 -4.59 -39.84
CA LYS A 151 11.58 -5.97 -39.72
C LYS A 151 12.55 -6.06 -38.54
N THR A 152 12.20 -6.83 -37.52
CA THR A 152 13.13 -7.21 -36.45
C THR A 152 14.24 -8.07 -37.03
N ALA A 153 15.47 -7.83 -36.57
CA ALA A 153 16.66 -8.59 -36.98
C ALA A 153 16.53 -10.08 -36.59
#